data_AF-A0A1X9SVF2-F1
#
_entry.id   AF-A0A1X9SVF2-F1
#
_cell.length_a   1.000
_cell.length_b   1.000
_cell.length_c   1.000
_cell.angle_alpha   90.00
_cell.angle_beta   90.00
_cell.angle_gamma   90.00
#
_symmetry.space_group_name_H-M   'P 1'
#
loop_
_entity.id
_entity.type
_entity.pdbx_description
1 polymer ?
#
loop_
_entity_poly.entity_id
_entity_poly.type
_entity_poly.pdbx_seq_one_letter_code
_entity_poly.pdbx_strand_id
1 'polypeptide(L)'
;MRKILILVLAMIFGGCAMNSSTARTESAKSYDTIFRINTKCEPCSQKGYETTIDGRLYRSDIALNCCENSRTIDTSAALKKVYIHKVVDLADSQKSVKINGKNVKFDKNFASVFYAALATELKSRGIYVENSSKSPYTYRVDFDFTDIRSTYSPGANYLNSKLSGTLNIKNINKKRTILITTTQSVSDLNASQSSDFDMFMNLLIKQSANKVAQEVSNF
;
A
#
# COMPACT_ATOMS: atom_id res chain seq x y z
N MET A 1 -30.65 23.86 69.86
CA MET A 1 -29.88 24.91 69.15
C MET A 1 -29.77 24.51 67.68
N ARG A 2 -30.12 25.42 66.77
CA ARG A 2 -29.93 25.30 65.31
C ARG A 2 -28.44 25.17 64.95
N LYS A 3 -28.11 24.37 63.92
CA LYS A 3 -27.49 24.85 62.67
C LYS A 3 -27.46 23.75 61.60
N ILE A 4 -27.81 24.18 60.40
CA ILE A 4 -27.88 23.47 59.11
C ILE A 4 -26.49 23.39 58.49
N LEU A 5 -26.16 22.31 57.77
CA LEU A 5 -25.42 22.42 56.51
C LEU A 5 -25.74 21.25 55.56
N ILE A 6 -26.03 21.61 54.31
CA ILE A 6 -26.39 20.80 53.14
C ILE A 6 -25.13 20.60 52.27
N LEU A 7 -24.98 19.44 51.61
CA LEU A 7 -24.29 19.26 50.31
C LEU A 7 -24.53 17.80 49.83
N VAL A 8 -25.50 17.52 48.94
CA VAL A 8 -25.51 17.61 47.45
C VAL A 8 -24.48 16.69 46.76
N LEU A 9 -25.00 15.54 46.32
CA LEU A 9 -24.99 15.00 44.94
C LEU A 9 -23.70 15.11 44.09
N ALA A 10 -23.08 13.96 43.78
CA ALA A 10 -22.63 13.66 42.41
C ALA A 10 -22.42 12.14 42.25
N MET A 11 -23.29 11.53 41.45
CA MET A 11 -23.03 10.24 40.81
C MET A 11 -21.78 10.38 39.95
N ILE A 12 -20.80 9.49 40.14
CA ILE A 12 -19.77 9.25 39.13
C ILE A 12 -20.02 7.85 38.60
N PHE A 13 -20.50 7.83 37.36
CA PHE A 13 -20.62 6.68 36.48
C PHE A 13 -19.38 5.78 36.59
N GLY A 14 -19.62 4.51 36.92
CA GLY A 14 -18.64 3.45 36.71
C GLY A 14 -18.39 3.27 35.23
N GLY A 15 -17.40 4.02 34.71
CA GLY A 15 -16.80 3.74 33.42
C GLY A 15 -15.98 2.47 33.54
N CYS A 16 -16.31 1.47 32.70
CA CYS A 16 -15.47 0.30 32.50
C CYS A 16 -14.06 0.77 32.12
N ALA A 17 -13.11 0.48 33.02
CA ALA A 17 -11.71 0.73 32.81
C ALA A 17 -11.25 0.06 31.52
N MET A 18 -10.64 0.89 30.69
CA MET A 18 -10.01 0.57 29.41
C MET A 18 -8.93 -0.49 29.65
N ASN A 19 -9.14 -1.71 29.16
CA ASN A 19 -8.13 -2.76 29.21
C ASN A 19 -7.13 -2.52 28.06
N SER A 20 -6.09 -1.74 28.35
CA SER A 20 -4.89 -1.67 27.53
C SER A 20 -4.03 -2.90 27.79
N SER A 21 -3.98 -3.84 26.84
CA SER A 21 -2.92 -4.83 26.77
C SER A 21 -2.42 -4.99 25.33
N THR A 22 -1.33 -4.29 25.11
CA THR A 22 -0.30 -4.37 24.07
C THR A 22 0.05 -5.80 23.64
N ALA A 23 -0.29 -6.14 22.40
CA ALA A 23 0.50 -6.99 21.50
C ALA A 23 -0.02 -6.80 20.07
N ARG A 24 0.14 -5.59 19.51
CA ARG A 24 -0.03 -5.40 18.06
C ARG A 24 1.19 -6.01 17.39
N THR A 25 0.99 -7.14 16.72
CA THR A 25 1.97 -7.82 15.85
C THR A 25 2.66 -6.80 14.94
N GLU A 26 3.97 -6.97 14.71
CA GLU A 26 4.77 -6.07 13.84
C GLU A 26 4.18 -5.92 12.44
N SER A 27 3.48 -6.95 11.94
CA SER A 27 2.69 -6.89 10.71
C SER A 27 1.59 -5.83 10.78
N ALA A 28 0.83 -5.72 11.87
CA ALA A 28 -0.19 -4.69 12.05
C ALA A 28 0.42 -3.27 12.09
N LYS A 29 1.64 -3.11 12.66
CA LYS A 29 2.37 -1.84 12.63
C LYS A 29 2.81 -1.46 11.21
N SER A 30 3.28 -2.42 10.40
CA SER A 30 3.69 -2.13 9.03
C SER A 30 2.50 -1.75 8.15
N TYR A 31 1.37 -2.45 8.27
CA TYR A 31 0.12 -2.05 7.62
C TYR A 31 -0.30 -0.62 8.03
N ASP A 32 -0.32 -0.31 9.33
CA ASP A 32 -0.63 1.04 9.84
C ASP A 32 0.33 2.11 9.27
N THR A 33 1.62 1.80 9.09
CA THR A 33 2.60 2.75 8.54
C THR A 33 2.41 3.01 7.04
N ILE A 34 2.08 1.99 6.22
CA ILE A 34 1.75 2.18 4.79
C ILE A 34 0.57 3.16 4.63
N PHE A 35 -0.46 3.00 5.45
CA PHE A 35 -1.67 3.81 5.39
C PHE A 35 -1.54 5.17 6.10
N ARG A 36 -0.48 5.36 6.91
CA ARG A 36 -0.09 6.68 7.45
C ARG A 36 0.65 7.56 6.45
N ILE A 37 1.24 6.99 5.39
CA ILE A 37 1.78 7.76 4.27
C ILE A 37 0.60 8.27 3.46
N ASN A 38 0.04 9.40 3.91
CA ASN A 38 -1.03 10.10 3.22
C ASN A 38 -0.57 10.42 1.78
N THR A 39 -1.40 10.05 0.81
CA THR A 39 -1.23 10.46 -0.59
C THR A 39 -1.37 11.98 -0.64
N LYS A 40 -0.24 12.69 -0.73
CA LYS A 40 -0.20 14.16 -0.86
C LYS A 40 -0.47 14.64 -2.29
N CYS A 41 -0.67 13.70 -3.23
CA CYS A 41 -1.02 13.99 -4.62
C CYS A 41 -0.03 14.91 -5.30
N GLU A 42 1.24 14.65 -5.04
CA GLU A 42 2.35 15.33 -5.71
C GLU A 42 2.58 14.74 -7.12
N PRO A 43 3.19 15.49 -8.04
CA PRO A 43 3.57 14.97 -9.35
C PRO A 43 4.41 13.68 -9.25
N CYS A 44 4.10 12.68 -10.08
CA CYS A 44 4.82 11.41 -10.14
C CYS A 44 6.12 11.50 -10.96
N SER A 45 6.41 12.66 -11.56
CA SER A 45 7.56 12.92 -12.43
C SER A 45 8.95 12.87 -11.76
N GLN A 46 9.04 12.58 -10.46
CA GLN A 46 10.32 12.46 -9.76
C GLN A 46 10.93 11.07 -9.97
N LYS A 47 11.69 10.91 -11.06
CA LYS A 47 12.61 9.76 -11.21
C LYS A 47 13.61 9.78 -10.05
N GLY A 48 13.65 8.70 -9.27
CA GLY A 48 14.56 8.59 -8.13
C GLY A 48 14.03 9.31 -6.89
N TYR A 49 12.80 8.98 -6.48
CA TYR A 49 12.23 9.47 -5.24
C TYR A 49 13.03 8.95 -4.05
N GLU A 50 13.33 9.83 -3.09
CA GLU A 50 14.00 9.48 -1.85
C GLU A 50 13.17 9.90 -0.65
N THR A 51 13.11 9.06 0.38
CA THR A 51 12.46 9.41 1.65
C THR A 51 13.09 8.67 2.82
N THR A 52 13.04 9.27 4.00
CA THR A 52 13.51 8.65 5.23
C THR A 52 12.30 8.18 6.04
N ILE A 53 12.25 6.88 6.33
CA ILE A 53 11.21 6.27 7.17
C ILE A 53 11.90 5.48 8.26
N ASP A 54 11.57 5.79 9.52
CA ASP A 54 12.18 5.18 10.72
C ASP A 54 13.72 5.21 10.70
N GLY A 55 14.30 6.33 10.26
CA GLY A 55 15.76 6.52 10.19
C GLY A 55 16.45 5.80 9.03
N ARG A 56 15.71 5.12 8.15
CA ARG A 56 16.25 4.41 6.97
C ARG A 56 15.93 5.16 5.70
N LEU A 57 16.91 5.24 4.79
CA LEU A 57 16.76 5.92 3.51
C LEU A 57 16.22 4.96 2.45
N TYR A 58 15.02 5.25 1.97
CA TYR A 58 14.37 4.52 0.87
C TYR A 58 14.52 5.31 -0.42
N ARG A 59 14.83 4.60 -1.51
CA ARG A 59 14.88 5.13 -2.88
C ARG A 59 13.96 4.33 -3.78
N SER A 60 13.14 4.99 -4.58
CA SER A 60 12.21 4.32 -5.48
C SER A 60 12.14 4.97 -6.86
N ASP A 61 11.66 4.20 -7.83
CA ASP A 61 11.41 4.70 -9.18
C ASP A 61 10.11 5.49 -9.34
N ILE A 62 9.27 5.50 -8.29
CA ILE A 62 8.08 6.34 -8.18
C ILE A 62 7.93 6.82 -6.74
N ALA A 63 7.46 8.06 -6.58
CA ALA A 63 7.19 8.63 -5.27
C ALA A 63 6.00 7.95 -4.57
N LEU A 64 6.16 7.67 -3.26
CA LEU A 64 5.15 6.96 -2.45
C LEU A 64 3.86 7.76 -2.26
N ASN A 65 3.96 9.09 -2.30
CA ASN A 65 2.88 10.05 -2.08
C ASN A 65 2.34 10.64 -3.40
N CYS A 66 2.86 10.21 -4.56
CA CYS A 66 2.49 10.81 -5.82
C CYS A 66 1.10 10.39 -6.26
N CYS A 67 0.36 11.32 -6.85
CA CYS A 67 -0.96 11.06 -7.40
C CYS A 67 -1.22 11.97 -8.62
N GLU A 68 -0.45 11.76 -9.69
CA GLU A 68 -0.72 12.40 -10.99
C GLU A 68 -2.11 12.02 -11.49
N ASN A 69 -2.79 13.00 -12.11
CA ASN A 69 -4.21 12.97 -12.44
C ASN A 69 -5.13 12.99 -11.21
N SER A 70 -4.96 13.99 -10.33
CA SER A 70 -6.15 14.51 -9.66
C SER A 70 -7.05 15.02 -10.78
N ARG A 71 -8.23 14.43 -10.95
CA ARG A 71 -9.30 15.16 -11.63
C ARG A 71 -9.53 16.38 -10.75
N THR A 72 -8.91 17.51 -11.07
CA THR A 72 -9.33 18.82 -10.58
C THR A 72 -10.76 18.99 -11.05
N ILE A 73 -11.70 18.51 -10.22
CA ILE A 73 -13.15 18.47 -10.37
C ILE A 73 -13.61 19.06 -11.70
N ASP A 74 -13.47 18.30 -12.77
CA ASP A 74 -14.23 18.57 -13.97
C ASP A 74 -15.62 18.02 -13.68
N THR A 75 -16.51 18.90 -13.22
CA THR A 75 -17.91 18.58 -12.89
C THR A 75 -18.69 18.03 -14.08
N SER A 76 -18.14 18.10 -15.30
CA SER A 76 -18.71 17.54 -16.53
C SER A 76 -18.21 16.13 -16.86
N ALA A 77 -17.11 15.66 -16.25
CA ALA A 77 -16.54 14.35 -16.52
C ALA A 77 -17.19 13.27 -15.62
N ALA A 78 -17.97 12.39 -16.23
CA ALA A 78 -18.63 11.27 -15.54
C ALA A 78 -17.66 10.52 -14.60
N LEU A 79 -18.13 10.23 -13.38
CA LEU A 79 -17.37 9.51 -12.35
C LEU A 79 -16.86 8.18 -12.92
N LYS A 80 -15.54 7.99 -12.93
CA LYS A 80 -14.94 6.73 -13.38
C LYS A 80 -15.21 5.65 -12.32
N LYS A 81 -15.82 4.56 -12.75
CA LYS A 81 -16.12 3.38 -11.93
C LYS A 81 -15.19 2.24 -12.30
N VAL A 82 -14.60 1.64 -11.28
CA VAL A 82 -13.67 0.51 -11.40
C VAL A 82 -14.14 -0.63 -10.54
N TYR A 83 -14.03 -1.84 -11.04
CA TYR A 83 -14.19 -3.07 -10.28
C TYR A 83 -12.87 -3.82 -10.28
N ILE A 84 -12.22 -3.88 -9.11
CA ILE A 84 -11.03 -4.71 -8.91
C ILE A 84 -11.52 -6.16 -8.81
N HIS A 85 -11.47 -6.86 -9.93
CA HIS A 85 -12.07 -8.20 -10.06
C HIS A 85 -11.15 -9.29 -9.54
N LYS A 86 -9.86 -9.22 -9.87
CA LYS A 86 -8.88 -10.23 -9.47
C LYS A 86 -7.52 -9.61 -9.20
N VAL A 87 -6.89 -10.06 -8.12
CA VAL A 87 -5.46 -9.85 -7.86
C VAL A 87 -4.83 -11.22 -7.63
N VAL A 88 -3.92 -11.63 -8.51
CA VAL A 88 -3.17 -12.89 -8.36
C VAL A 88 -1.87 -12.61 -7.62
N ASP A 89 -1.66 -13.33 -6.52
CA ASP A 89 -0.46 -13.26 -5.70
C ASP A 89 0.75 -13.88 -6.41
N LEU A 90 1.96 -13.56 -5.94
CA LEU A 90 3.16 -14.27 -6.35
C LEU A 90 3.09 -15.74 -5.92
N ALA A 91 3.71 -16.63 -6.70
CA ALA A 91 3.92 -18.01 -6.25
C ALA A 91 4.90 -18.03 -5.07
N ASP A 92 4.69 -18.94 -4.11
CA ASP A 92 5.54 -19.02 -2.91
C ASP A 92 7.00 -19.36 -3.21
N SER A 93 7.27 -19.97 -4.38
CA SER A 93 8.63 -20.20 -4.88
C SER A 93 9.37 -18.91 -5.25
N GLN A 94 8.64 -17.83 -5.54
CA GLN A 94 9.19 -16.54 -5.95
C GLN A 94 9.41 -15.59 -4.76
N LYS A 95 8.70 -15.80 -3.64
CA LYS A 95 8.75 -14.96 -2.44
C LYS A 95 10.04 -15.20 -1.64
N SER A 96 11.15 -14.64 -2.13
CA SER A 96 12.46 -14.78 -1.48
C SER A 96 13.37 -13.56 -1.65
N VAL A 97 14.25 -13.38 -0.67
CA VAL A 97 15.36 -12.43 -0.71
C VAL A 97 16.66 -13.21 -0.83
N LYS A 98 17.50 -12.83 -1.80
CA LYS A 98 18.84 -13.37 -1.95
C LYS A 98 19.79 -12.69 -0.96
N ILE A 99 20.36 -13.46 -0.04
CA ILE A 99 21.32 -13.03 0.98
C ILE A 99 22.61 -13.82 0.80
N ASN A 100 23.73 -13.15 0.52
CA ASN A 100 25.03 -13.80 0.29
C ASN A 100 24.95 -15.00 -0.68
N GLY A 101 24.17 -14.87 -1.76
CA GLY A 101 23.99 -15.92 -2.76
C GLY A 101 22.88 -16.93 -2.47
N LYS A 102 22.36 -17.00 -1.23
CA LYS A 102 21.33 -17.96 -0.80
C LYS A 102 19.95 -17.31 -0.79
N ASN A 103 18.92 -18.04 -1.21
CA ASN A 103 17.54 -17.54 -1.15
C ASN A 103 16.93 -17.82 0.23
N VAL A 104 16.50 -16.76 0.90
CA VAL A 104 15.74 -16.82 2.15
C VAL A 104 14.29 -16.48 1.83
N LYS A 105 13.37 -17.40 2.11
CA LYS A 105 11.94 -17.20 1.86
C LYS A 105 11.31 -16.27 2.89
N PHE A 106 10.27 -15.57 2.46
CA PHE A 106 9.37 -14.85 3.36
C PHE A 106 7.93 -15.23 3.04
N ASP A 107 7.08 -15.19 4.06
CA ASP A 107 5.64 -15.41 3.90
C ASP A 107 4.92 -14.06 3.92
N LYS A 108 4.31 -13.71 2.79
CA LYS A 108 3.53 -12.48 2.62
C LYS A 108 2.51 -12.66 1.50
N ASN A 109 1.30 -12.18 1.74
CA ASN A 109 0.24 -12.12 0.74
C ASN A 109 0.29 -10.77 0.01
N PHE A 110 0.88 -10.73 -1.19
CA PHE A 110 1.01 -9.46 -1.92
C PHE A 110 -0.34 -9.00 -2.42
N ALA A 111 -1.19 -9.93 -2.85
CA ALA A 111 -2.51 -9.63 -3.38
C ALA A 111 -3.38 -8.84 -2.38
N SER A 112 -3.37 -9.22 -1.11
CA SER A 112 -4.13 -8.54 -0.05
C SER A 112 -3.63 -7.11 0.20
N VAL A 113 -2.32 -6.94 0.38
CA VAL A 113 -1.69 -5.62 0.58
C VAL A 113 -1.96 -4.73 -0.64
N PHE A 114 -1.76 -5.28 -1.84
CA PHE A 114 -1.97 -4.57 -3.10
C PHE A 114 -3.40 -4.12 -3.29
N TYR A 115 -4.38 -4.99 -3.02
CA TYR A 115 -5.80 -4.65 -3.15
C TYR A 115 -6.16 -3.45 -2.27
N ALA A 116 -5.76 -3.48 -1.00
CA ALA A 116 -6.05 -2.41 -0.05
C ALA A 116 -5.35 -1.10 -0.45
N ALA A 117 -4.09 -1.17 -0.87
CA ALA A 117 -3.35 -0.03 -1.38
C ALA A 117 -4.01 0.55 -2.63
N LEU A 118 -4.32 -0.28 -3.63
CA LEU A 118 -4.93 0.14 -4.90
C LEU A 118 -6.31 0.78 -4.68
N ALA A 119 -7.15 0.20 -3.83
CA ALA A 119 -8.45 0.79 -3.50
C ALA A 119 -8.31 2.19 -2.90
N THR A 120 -7.31 2.38 -2.04
CA THR A 120 -6.98 3.69 -1.44
C THR A 120 -6.48 4.68 -2.49
N GLU A 121 -5.55 4.24 -3.35
CA GLU A 121 -4.98 5.07 -4.42
C GLU A 121 -6.02 5.47 -5.49
N LEU A 122 -6.96 4.59 -5.83
CA LEU A 122 -8.06 4.91 -6.74
C LEU A 122 -9.02 5.92 -6.11
N LYS A 123 -9.37 5.72 -4.84
CA LYS A 123 -10.25 6.64 -4.10
C LYS A 123 -9.63 8.04 -3.98
N SER A 124 -8.33 8.14 -3.70
CA SER A 124 -7.64 9.44 -3.61
C SER A 124 -7.65 10.21 -4.94
N ARG A 125 -7.77 9.51 -6.07
CA ARG A 125 -7.92 10.07 -7.42
C ARG A 125 -9.37 10.33 -7.83
N GLY A 126 -10.33 10.15 -6.93
CA GLY A 126 -11.76 10.32 -7.22
C GLY A 126 -12.35 9.21 -8.09
N ILE A 127 -11.71 8.03 -8.14
CA ILE A 127 -12.22 6.86 -8.86
C ILE A 127 -12.99 5.98 -7.88
N TYR A 128 -14.23 5.67 -8.22
CA TYR A 128 -15.09 4.86 -7.36
C TYR A 128 -14.84 3.37 -7.60
N VAL A 129 -14.51 2.65 -6.52
CA VAL A 129 -14.33 1.19 -6.54
C VAL A 129 -15.68 0.53 -6.22
N GLU A 130 -16.25 -0.15 -7.20
CA GLU A 130 -17.49 -0.91 -7.07
C GLU A 130 -17.22 -2.35 -6.63
N ASN A 131 -18.21 -2.94 -5.94
CA ASN A 131 -18.13 -4.34 -5.50
C ASN A 131 -18.45 -5.35 -6.62
N SER A 132 -18.93 -4.89 -7.78
CA SER A 132 -19.36 -5.77 -8.88
C SER A 132 -19.38 -5.05 -10.23
N SER A 133 -19.13 -5.77 -11.32
CA SER A 133 -19.21 -5.28 -12.71
C SER A 133 -20.65 -5.30 -13.26
N LYS A 134 -21.62 -4.67 -12.59
CA LYS A 134 -23.02 -4.66 -13.05
C LYS A 134 -23.25 -3.75 -14.26
N SER A 135 -22.44 -2.70 -14.41
CA SER A 135 -22.48 -1.82 -15.58
C SER A 135 -21.43 -2.28 -16.62
N PRO A 136 -21.79 -2.35 -17.91
CA PRO A 136 -20.83 -2.67 -18.98
C PRO A 136 -19.75 -1.59 -19.17
N TYR A 137 -19.97 -0.40 -18.62
CA TYR A 137 -19.03 0.73 -18.65
C TYR A 137 -18.09 0.76 -17.44
N THR A 138 -18.33 -0.07 -16.41
CA THR A 138 -17.40 -0.21 -15.29
C THR A 138 -16.12 -0.88 -15.79
N TYR A 139 -14.97 -0.25 -15.53
CA TYR A 139 -13.69 -0.84 -15.89
C TYR A 139 -13.36 -1.99 -14.95
N ARG A 140 -13.26 -3.19 -15.50
CA ARG A 140 -12.74 -4.36 -14.80
C ARG A 140 -11.21 -4.29 -14.79
N VAL A 141 -10.64 -4.37 -13.61
CA VAL A 141 -9.19 -4.39 -13.36
C VAL A 141 -8.80 -5.75 -12.80
N ASP A 142 -7.92 -6.43 -13.52
CA ASP A 142 -7.23 -7.64 -13.08
C ASP A 142 -5.73 -7.35 -12.98
N PHE A 143 -5.08 -7.76 -11.89
CA PHE A 143 -3.63 -7.59 -11.71
C PHE A 143 -2.96 -8.89 -11.28
N ASP A 144 -1.95 -9.33 -12.02
CA ASP A 144 -1.23 -10.57 -11.74
C ASP A 144 0.22 -10.24 -11.40
N PHE A 145 0.66 -10.53 -10.17
CA PHE A 145 2.09 -10.45 -9.86
C PHE A 145 2.84 -11.55 -10.61
N THR A 146 3.95 -11.20 -11.27
CA THR A 146 4.68 -12.12 -12.15
C THR A 146 6.08 -12.46 -11.65
N ASP A 147 6.76 -11.54 -10.98
CA ASP A 147 8.12 -11.77 -10.48
C ASP A 147 8.49 -10.79 -9.36
N ILE A 148 9.33 -11.25 -8.44
CA ILE A 148 10.07 -10.39 -7.50
C ILE A 148 11.53 -10.83 -7.46
N ARG A 149 12.44 -9.85 -7.55
CA ARG A 149 13.88 -10.07 -7.38
C ARG A 149 14.38 -9.18 -6.29
N SER A 150 14.78 -9.77 -5.17
CA SER A 150 15.26 -9.06 -4.00
C SER A 150 16.66 -9.52 -3.64
N THR A 151 17.58 -8.59 -3.43
CA THR A 151 18.95 -8.88 -2.99
C THR A 151 19.29 -8.02 -1.79
N TYR A 152 19.64 -8.67 -0.68
CA TYR A 152 20.11 -8.03 0.53
C TYR A 152 21.61 -8.30 0.71
N SER A 153 22.34 -7.23 0.99
CA SER A 153 23.78 -7.22 1.25
C SER A 153 24.01 -6.87 2.72
N PRO A 154 24.21 -7.86 3.61
CA PRO A 154 24.38 -7.63 5.05
C PRO A 154 25.56 -6.69 5.35
N GLY A 155 26.69 -6.85 4.65
CA GLY A 155 27.87 -6.00 4.84
C GLY A 155 27.66 -4.52 4.49
N ALA A 156 26.61 -4.19 3.72
CA ALA A 156 26.25 -2.83 3.34
C ALA A 156 24.93 -2.37 3.96
N ASN A 157 24.25 -3.21 4.76
CA ASN A 157 22.89 -2.98 5.26
C ASN A 157 21.93 -2.48 4.16
N TYR A 158 22.04 -3.07 2.97
CA TYR A 158 21.37 -2.57 1.77
C TYR A 158 20.48 -3.65 1.14
N LEU A 159 19.21 -3.33 0.94
CA LEU A 159 18.26 -4.18 0.23
C LEU A 159 17.79 -3.45 -1.03
N ASN A 160 17.88 -4.12 -2.17
CA ASN A 160 17.30 -3.66 -3.44
C ASN A 160 16.33 -4.71 -3.97
N SER A 161 15.20 -4.26 -4.51
CA SER A 161 14.20 -5.14 -5.10
C SER A 161 13.56 -4.57 -6.35
N LYS A 162 13.22 -5.47 -7.27
CA LYS A 162 12.36 -5.21 -8.42
C LYS A 162 11.12 -6.09 -8.32
N LEU A 163 9.94 -5.47 -8.38
CA LEU A 163 8.64 -6.14 -8.42
C LEU A 163 8.00 -5.92 -9.80
N SER A 164 7.44 -6.99 -10.36
CA SER A 164 6.78 -6.96 -11.67
C SER A 164 5.41 -7.62 -11.61
N GLY A 165 4.48 -7.10 -12.42
CA GLY A 165 3.15 -7.68 -12.58
C GLY A 165 2.49 -7.23 -13.88
N THR A 166 1.43 -7.90 -14.26
CA THR A 166 0.66 -7.62 -15.47
C THR A 166 -0.70 -7.07 -15.11
N LEU A 167 -0.98 -5.86 -15.56
CA LEU A 167 -2.25 -5.17 -15.44
C LEU A 167 -3.11 -5.43 -16.66
N ASN A 168 -4.33 -5.92 -16.47
CA ASN A 168 -5.35 -6.04 -17.49
C ASN A 168 -6.53 -5.13 -17.15
N ILE A 169 -6.82 -4.15 -18.00
CA ILE A 169 -7.97 -3.25 -17.85
C ILE A 169 -8.91 -3.48 -19.02
N LYS A 170 -10.20 -3.68 -18.75
CA LYS A 170 -11.21 -3.80 -19.81
C LYS A 170 -12.59 -3.26 -19.42
N ASN A 171 -13.34 -2.81 -20.41
CA ASN A 171 -14.79 -2.63 -20.37
C ASN A 171 -15.39 -3.10 -21.72
N ILE A 172 -16.65 -2.77 -22.00
CA ILE A 172 -17.29 -3.15 -23.27
C ILE A 172 -16.61 -2.56 -24.53
N ASN A 173 -15.90 -1.43 -24.40
CA ASN A 173 -15.35 -0.68 -25.53
C ASN A 173 -13.82 -0.80 -25.66
N LYS A 174 -13.12 -1.09 -24.56
CA LYS A 174 -11.65 -1.03 -24.50
C LYS A 174 -11.10 -2.24 -23.76
N LYS A 175 -9.93 -2.72 -24.20
CA LYS A 175 -9.11 -3.71 -23.49
C LYS A 175 -7.64 -3.35 -23.65
N ARG A 176 -6.87 -3.38 -22.56
CA ARG A 176 -5.42 -3.17 -22.58
C ARG A 176 -4.73 -4.05 -21.55
N THR A 177 -3.55 -4.53 -21.93
CA THR A 177 -2.64 -5.28 -21.06
C THR A 177 -1.34 -4.49 -20.96
N ILE A 178 -0.85 -4.28 -19.74
CA ILE A 178 0.29 -3.41 -19.44
C ILE A 178 1.21 -4.14 -18.47
N LEU A 179 2.51 -4.12 -18.75
CA LEU A 179 3.51 -4.56 -17.79
C LEU A 179 3.76 -3.43 -16.78
N ILE A 180 3.58 -3.72 -15.50
CA ILE A 180 3.91 -2.82 -14.40
C ILE A 180 5.16 -3.33 -13.72
N THR A 181 6.17 -2.48 -13.61
CA THR A 181 7.39 -2.77 -12.85
C THR A 181 7.69 -1.64 -11.90
N THR A 182 8.20 -1.95 -10.71
CA THR A 182 8.71 -0.96 -9.76
C THR A 182 9.99 -1.45 -9.12
N THR A 183 10.89 -0.52 -8.80
CA THR A 183 12.14 -0.79 -8.10
C THR A 183 12.25 0.07 -6.86
N GLN A 184 12.66 -0.54 -5.76
CA GLN A 184 12.95 0.15 -4.52
C GLN A 184 14.27 -0.35 -3.95
N SER A 185 15.00 0.54 -3.29
CA SER A 185 16.10 0.17 -2.41
C SER A 185 16.00 0.86 -1.05
N VAL A 186 16.64 0.27 -0.05
CA VAL A 186 16.77 0.83 1.29
C VAL A 186 18.20 0.67 1.78
N SER A 187 18.75 1.74 2.34
CA SER A 187 20.04 1.77 3.05
C SER A 187 19.81 1.74 4.56
N ASP A 188 20.83 1.31 5.31
CA ASP A 188 20.82 1.24 6.77
C ASP A 188 19.75 0.28 7.33
N LEU A 189 19.37 -0.71 6.53
CA LEU A 189 18.50 -1.81 6.96
C LEU A 189 19.34 -2.90 7.62
N ASN A 190 19.39 -2.88 8.95
CA ASN A 190 19.92 -3.99 9.73
C ASN A 190 18.85 -5.08 9.86
N ALA A 191 18.95 -6.12 9.03
CA ALA A 191 18.01 -7.23 8.98
C ALA A 191 18.69 -8.54 9.43
N SER A 192 18.06 -9.19 10.39
CA SER A 192 18.48 -10.45 11.00
C SER A 192 17.53 -11.61 10.70
N GLN A 193 16.27 -11.29 10.36
CA GLN A 193 15.20 -12.25 10.09
C GLN A 193 14.31 -11.77 8.93
N SER A 194 13.52 -12.67 8.36
CA SER A 194 12.67 -12.36 7.20
C SER A 194 11.61 -11.29 7.46
N SER A 195 11.12 -11.18 8.70
CA SER A 195 10.14 -10.15 9.09
C SER A 195 10.71 -8.73 9.05
N ASP A 196 12.04 -8.56 9.13
CA ASP A 196 12.67 -7.25 9.06
C ASP A 196 12.52 -6.60 7.66
N PHE A 197 12.16 -7.41 6.65
CA PHE A 197 11.86 -6.95 5.29
C PHE A 197 10.40 -6.51 5.09
N ASP A 198 9.52 -6.69 6.08
CA ASP A 198 8.07 -6.56 5.90
C ASP A 198 7.66 -5.17 5.40
N MET A 199 8.17 -4.12 6.07
CA MET A 199 7.93 -2.72 5.71
C MET A 199 8.44 -2.40 4.31
N PHE A 200 9.64 -2.88 3.97
CA PHE A 200 10.21 -2.67 2.65
C PHE A 200 9.32 -3.27 1.56
N MET A 201 8.86 -4.52 1.74
CA MET A 201 8.00 -5.20 0.76
C MET A 201 6.65 -4.51 0.63
N ASN A 202 6.10 -4.07 1.74
CA ASN A 202 4.85 -3.34 1.81
C ASN A 202 4.90 -2.01 1.04
N LEU A 203 6.00 -1.24 1.17
CA LEU A 203 6.22 -0.03 0.39
C LEU A 203 6.37 -0.32 -1.12
N LEU A 204 7.07 -1.40 -1.47
CA LEU A 204 7.23 -1.83 -2.86
C LEU A 204 5.88 -2.22 -3.50
N ILE A 205 5.02 -2.90 -2.74
CA ILE A 205 3.65 -3.23 -3.19
C ILE A 205 2.81 -1.96 -3.36
N LYS A 206 2.91 -1.00 -2.42
CA LYS A 206 2.22 0.31 -2.53
C LYS A 206 2.63 1.05 -3.80
N GLN A 207 3.92 1.05 -4.15
CA GLN A 207 4.41 1.66 -5.40
C GLN A 207 3.79 1.01 -6.65
N SER A 208 3.71 -0.32 -6.68
CA SER A 208 3.03 -1.03 -7.76
C SER A 208 1.56 -0.63 -7.87
N ALA A 209 0.86 -0.54 -6.73
CA ALA A 209 -0.53 -0.07 -6.69
C ALA A 209 -0.67 1.38 -7.19
N ASN A 210 0.30 2.23 -6.86
CA ASN A 210 0.32 3.63 -7.29
C ASN A 210 0.43 3.73 -8.83
N LYS A 211 1.34 2.96 -9.44
CA LYS A 211 1.48 2.88 -10.90
C LYS A 211 0.23 2.33 -11.58
N VAL A 212 -0.39 1.30 -11.00
CA VAL A 212 -1.65 0.75 -11.52
C VAL A 212 -2.77 1.78 -11.45
N ALA A 213 -2.88 2.52 -10.35
CA ALA A 213 -3.85 3.60 -10.22
C ALA A 213 -3.63 4.70 -11.26
N GLN A 214 -2.37 5.05 -11.57
CA GLN A 214 -2.03 6.00 -12.64
C GLN A 214 -2.47 5.50 -14.02
N GLU A 215 -2.19 4.24 -14.37
CA GLU A 215 -2.65 3.66 -15.64
C GLU A 215 -4.18 3.62 -15.72
N VAL A 216 -4.85 3.26 -14.63
CA VAL A 216 -6.32 3.27 -14.55
C VAL A 216 -6.88 4.68 -14.71
N SER A 217 -6.24 5.71 -14.13
CA SER A 217 -6.64 7.11 -14.32
C SER A 217 -6.58 7.54 -15.77
N ASN A 218 -5.53 7.13 -16.49
CA ASN A 218 -5.27 7.53 -17.88
C ASN A 218 -6.15 6.81 -18.93
N PHE A 219 -6.90 5.77 -18.53
CA PHE A 219 -7.59 4.85 -19.46
C PHE A 219 -9.05 5.23 -19.83
#